data_AF-A0A0F7RUW4-F1
#
_entry.id   AF-A0A0F7RUW4-F1
#
_cell.length_a   1.000
_cell.length_b   1.000
_cell.length_c   1.000
_cell.angle_alpha   90.00
_cell.angle_beta   90.00
_cell.angle_gamma   90.00
#
_symmetry.space_group_name_H-M   'P 1'
#
loop_
_entity.id
_entity.type
_entity.pdbx_description
1 polymer ?
#
loop_
_entity_poly.entity_id
_entity_poly.type
_entity_poly.pdbx_seq_one_letter_code
_entity_poly.pdbx_strand_id
1 'polypeptide(L)' 'MSAQFGQHQLRDGGYLQADAGWFKRGANQSLMSDPKGPQVHERRDLIMYVVLIEHPTEGLILWETGSGRDYDNAY' A
#
# COMPACT_ATOMS: atom_id res chain seq x y z
N MET A 1 4.64 -31.85 19.65
CA MET A 1 3.62 -31.25 18.77
C MET A 1 4.31 -30.09 18.05
N SER A 2 4.77 -30.29 16.81
CA SER A 2 5.37 -29.20 16.03
C SER A 2 4.25 -28.42 15.36
N ALA A 3 4.21 -27.10 15.53
CA ALA A 3 3.34 -26.26 14.71
C ALA A 3 3.81 -26.36 13.26
N GLN A 4 2.97 -26.91 12.37
CA GLN A 4 3.15 -26.71 10.94
C GLN A 4 2.75 -25.26 10.65
N PHE A 5 3.72 -24.43 10.28
CA PHE A 5 3.45 -23.09 9.78
C PHE A 5 2.69 -23.22 8.45
N GLY A 6 1.51 -22.61 8.35
CA GLY A 6 0.73 -22.60 7.11
C GLY A 6 1.49 -21.95 5.95
N GLN A 7 1.22 -22.41 4.73
CA GLN A 7 1.80 -21.80 3.54
C GLN A 7 1.15 -20.44 3.29
N HIS A 8 1.96 -19.43 2.96
CA HIS A 8 1.51 -18.09 2.61
C HIS A 8 2.05 -17.73 1.23
N GLN A 9 1.18 -17.20 0.37
CA GLN A 9 1.55 -16.78 -0.97
C GLN A 9 1.40 -15.26 -1.07
N LEU A 10 2.50 -14.59 -1.44
CA LEU A 10 2.49 -13.18 -1.79
C LEU A 10 2.06 -13.03 -3.25
N ARG A 11 1.06 -12.19 -3.51
CA ARG A 11 0.57 -11.87 -4.86
C ARG A 11 0.75 -10.38 -5.13
N ASP A 12 1.11 -10.05 -6.37
CA ASP A 12 1.16 -8.67 -6.85
C ASP A 12 -0.26 -8.10 -6.91
N GLY A 13 -0.49 -6.99 -6.19
CA GLY A 13 -1.75 -6.25 -6.16
C GLY A 13 -1.75 -4.99 -7.02
N GLY A 14 -0.66 -4.73 -7.76
CA GLY A 14 -0.44 -3.53 -8.54
C GLY A 14 0.39 -2.47 -7.82
N TYR A 15 0.50 -1.30 -8.45
CA TYR A 15 1.30 -0.18 -7.98
C TYR A 15 0.43 1.05 -7.73
N LEU A 16 0.77 1.82 -6.70
CA LEU A 16 0.14 3.10 -6.38
C LEU A 16 1.21 4.18 -6.31
N GLN A 17 0.92 5.36 -6.87
CA GLN A 17 1.75 6.53 -6.62
C GLN A 17 1.03 7.52 -5.71
N ALA A 18 1.67 7.93 -4.63
CA ALA A 18 1.12 8.91 -3.69
C ALA A 18 2.16 9.95 -3.24
N ASP A 19 1.66 11.07 -2.72
CA ASP A 19 2.51 12.14 -2.18
C ASP A 19 3.31 11.65 -0.98
N ALA A 20 4.59 12.01 -0.88
CA ALA A 20 5.43 11.60 0.25
C ALA A 20 4.90 12.09 1.61
N GLY A 21 4.13 13.18 1.64
CA GLY A 21 3.46 13.72 2.83
C GLY A 21 2.49 12.75 3.50
N TRP A 22 1.93 11.78 2.76
CA TRP A 22 1.09 10.73 3.33
C TRP A 22 1.87 9.72 4.18
N PHE A 23 3.17 9.55 3.93
CA PHE A 23 4.00 8.51 4.57
C PHE A 23 5.06 9.09 5.50
N LYS A 24 5.53 10.30 5.21
CA LYS A 24 6.58 10.99 5.99
C LYS A 24 5.98 12.24 6.60
N ARG A 25 5.81 12.23 7.93
CA ARG A 25 5.31 13.39 8.67
C ARG A 25 6.18 14.61 8.37
N GLY A 26 5.55 15.71 7.95
CA GLY A 26 6.23 16.96 7.64
C GLY A 26 6.90 17.02 6.26
N ALA A 27 6.78 15.97 5.43
CA ALA A 27 7.21 16.06 4.04
C ALA A 27 6.29 17.00 3.24
N ASN A 28 6.87 17.61 2.20
CA ASN A 28 6.21 18.54 1.28
C ASN A 28 5.47 19.73 1.95
N GLN A 29 5.80 20.08 3.20
CA GLN A 29 5.19 21.22 3.88
C GLN A 29 5.76 22.56 3.37
N SER A 30 4.94 23.60 3.41
CA SER A 30 5.38 24.99 3.23
C SER A 30 6.17 25.49 4.43
N LEU A 31 7.11 26.41 4.19
CA LEU A 31 7.85 27.11 5.24
C LEU A 31 7.41 28.58 5.28
N MET A 32 7.69 29.31 6.36
CA MET A 32 7.38 30.75 6.40
C MET A 32 8.11 31.52 5.27
N SER A 33 9.39 31.19 5.04
CA SER A 33 10.20 31.76 3.97
C SER A 33 9.85 31.26 2.57
N ASP A 34 9.09 30.17 2.49
CA ASP A 34 8.58 29.61 1.23
C ASP A 34 7.12 29.15 1.45
N PRO A 35 6.18 30.11 1.50
CA PRO A 35 4.80 29.84 1.91
C PRO A 35 4.02 29.05 0.84
N LYS A 36 4.57 28.89 -0.37
CA LYS A 36 3.98 28.06 -1.42
C LYS A 36 4.43 26.60 -1.32
N GLY A 37 5.47 26.32 -0.54
CA GLY A 37 6.08 25.00 -0.45
C GLY A 37 6.86 24.61 -1.70
N PRO A 38 7.33 23.35 -1.76
CA PRO A 38 8.18 22.90 -2.85
C PRO A 38 7.45 22.96 -4.19
N GLN A 39 8.13 23.49 -5.22
CA GLN A 39 7.56 23.59 -6.58
C GLN A 39 7.19 22.23 -7.19
N VAL A 40 7.89 21.17 -6.77
CA VAL A 40 7.61 19.78 -7.15
C VAL A 40 7.60 18.95 -5.88
N HIS A 41 6.48 18.28 -5.62
CA HIS A 41 6.33 17.39 -4.47
C HIS A 41 7.06 16.06 -4.70
N GLU A 42 7.75 15.55 -3.68
CA GLU A 42 8.26 14.17 -3.71
C GLU A 42 7.07 13.21 -3.83
N ARG A 43 7.11 12.31 -4.82
CA ARG A 43 6.14 11.23 -5.03
C ARG A 43 6.78 9.89 -4.65
N ARG A 44 5.96 8.96 -4.18
CA ARG A 44 6.40 7.61 -3.79
C ARG A 44 5.65 6.59 -4.62
N ASP A 45 6.40 5.72 -5.29
CA ASP A 45 5.87 4.52 -5.91
C ASP A 45 5.77 3.43 -4.83
N LEU A 46 4.60 2.83 -4.72
CA LEU A 46 4.24 1.88 -3.68
C LEU A 46 3.80 0.58 -4.33
N ILE A 47 4.21 -0.53 -3.73
CA ILE A 47 3.78 -1.86 -4.12
C ILE A 47 2.59 -2.24 -3.24
N MET A 48 1.50 -2.66 -3.85
CA MET A 48 0.40 -3.31 -3.15
C MET A 48 0.61 -4.81 -3.23
N TYR A 49 0.42 -5.49 -2.10
CA TYR A 49 0.49 -6.94 -2.05
C TYR A 49 -0.79 -7.51 -1.48
N VAL A 50 -1.16 -8.67 -1.97
CA VAL A 50 -2.27 -9.48 -1.47
C VAL A 50 -1.69 -10.76 -0.91
N VAL A 51 -2.17 -11.20 0.25
CA VAL A 51 -1.68 -12.44 0.87
C VAL A 51 -2.79 -13.46 0.92
N LEU A 52 -2.50 -14.63 0.36
CA LEU A 52 -3.34 -15.80 0.52
C LEU A 52 -2.71 -16.71 1.59
N ILE A 53 -3.45 -16.95 2.67
CA ILE A 53 -2.99 -17.67 3.85
C ILE A 53 -3.79 -18.97 3.95
N GLU A 54 -3.08 -20.11 3.91
CA GLU A 54 -3.69 -21.42 4.17
C GLU A 54 -3.65 -21.70 5.68
N HIS A 55 -4.79 -21.53 6.36
CA HIS A 55 -4.91 -21.81 7.78
C HIS A 55 -5.35 -23.26 8.01
N PRO A 56 -4.67 -24.02 8.90
CA PRO A 56 -4.93 -25.45 9.08
C PRO A 56 -6.34 -25.78 9.60
N THR A 57 -7.03 -24.84 10.26
CA THR A 57 -8.40 -25.03 10.79
C THR A 57 -9.44 -24.11 10.18
N GLU A 58 -9.05 -22.92 9.74
CA GLU A 58 -9.99 -21.88 9.27
C GLU A 58 -10.12 -21.89 7.74
N GLY A 59 -9.38 -22.77 7.07
CA GLY A 59 -9.32 -22.81 5.62
C GLY A 59 -8.52 -21.66 5.03
N LEU A 60 -8.94 -21.20 3.84
CA LEU A 60 -8.22 -20.20 3.07
C LEU A 60 -8.63 -18.79 3.50
N ILE A 61 -7.65 -17.99 3.92
CA ILE A 61 -7.85 -16.61 4.33
C ILE A 61 -7.20 -15.69 3.30
N LEU A 62 -7.95 -14.69 2.83
CA LEU A 62 -7.46 -13.63 1.97
C LEU A 62 -7.24 -12.36 2.81
N TRP A 63 -6.02 -11.84 2.78
CA TRP A 63 -5.65 -10.58 3.42
C TRP A 63 -5.39 -9.52 2.35
N GLU A 64 -6.21 -8.46 2.38
CA GLU A 64 -6.36 -7.44 1.33
C GLU A 64 -6.83 -7.97 -0.03
N THR A 65 -7.33 -7.08 -0.90
CA THR A 65 -7.83 -7.45 -2.24
C THR A 65 -7.20 -6.68 -3.39
N GLY A 66 -6.28 -5.75 -3.09
CA GLY A 66 -5.70 -4.84 -4.08
C GLY A 66 -6.67 -3.72 -4.47
N SER A 67 -6.42 -3.09 -5.62
CA SER A 67 -7.28 -2.03 -6.16
C SER A 67 -8.44 -2.58 -6.99
N GLY A 68 -9.57 -1.87 -6.99
CA GLY A 68 -10.69 -2.18 -7.87
C GLY A 68 -10.30 -2.01 -9.35
N ARG A 69 -10.85 -2.84 -10.23
CA ARG A 69 -10.46 -2.91 -11.65
C ARG A 69 -10.52 -1.57 -12.41
N ASP A 70 -11.47 -0.71 -12.06
CA ASP A 70 -11.76 0.54 -12.80
C ASP A 70 -11.57 1.78 -11.93
N TYR A 71 -10.57 1.75 -11.03
CA TYR A 71 -10.31 2.84 -10.08
C TYR A 71 -10.03 4.19 -10.75
N ASP A 72 -9.51 4.20 -11.98
CA ASP A 72 -9.25 5.40 -12.77
C ASP A 72 -10.53 6.09 -13.29
N ASN A 73 -11.65 5.37 -13.34
CA ASN A 73 -12.95 5.86 -13.83
C ASN A 73 -13.94 6.13 -12.68
N ALA A 74 -13.47 6.07 -11.44
CA ALA A 74 -14.30 6.28 -10.26
C ALA A 74 -14.45 7.79 -9.97
N TYR A 75 -15.51 8.36 -10.55
CA TYR A 75 -16.01 9.75 -10.42
C TYR A 75 -15.17 10.87 -11.05
#